data_AF-A0A953UIM2-F1
#
_entry.id   AF-A0A953UIM2-F1
#
_cell.length_a   1.000
_cell.length_b   1.000
_cell.length_c   1.000
_cell.angle_alpha   90.00
_cell.angle_beta   90.00
_cell.angle_gamma   90.00
#
_symmetry.space_group_name_H-M   'P 1'
#
loop_
_entity.id
_entity.type
_entity.pdbx_description
1 polymer ?
#
loop_
_entity_poly.entity_id
_entity_poly.type
_entity_poly.pdbx_seq_one_letter_code
_entity_poly.pdbx_strand_id
1 'polypeptide(L)'
;MHDWRDYVRGHMPPLAVGPQRENAIVAELALQMEQAYGDALASGASEPEAFGRARGQFGDWDALAREINRAERPAEREAERPQGGVLSGAVRDVRYAARFLKRNPAFAAIAVATLAFGIGGNTAVFTMVDAVALRSLPYRQPDRLMAIETRKAQQPELEAWTSAADFFDIRDRMTTFSAVAAISPIWSVVMTGRGEAERLESLYVSAELFPMLGVNAAIGRTFLPAEDNRTQASNVVVLSHSLWQQRFGADRKILGTGVNLDGGTYTVIGVLPANFRYAGEPVAGTASEIDAWFPLSANPIVNSIRGLRFLKVAGRLKPGVSVRQSQDEIRRIGLRLAEQYPNSNRGFACDVQPLSTQVMGRFRVAMLLLLGTVGFVLLMACANVANLLLA
;
A
#
# COMPACT_ATOMS: atom_id res chain seq x y z
N MET A 1 -43.89 72.23 1.86
CA MET A 1 -43.83 70.76 2.04
C MET A 1 -45.04 70.40 2.86
N HIS A 2 -45.93 69.61 2.29
CA HIS A 2 -47.12 69.12 3.00
C HIS A 2 -46.70 68.04 3.99
N ASP A 3 -47.19 68.10 5.23
CA ASP A 3 -46.85 67.08 6.22
C ASP A 3 -47.76 65.87 6.10
N TRP A 4 -47.48 65.03 5.09
CA TRP A 4 -48.25 63.81 4.84
C TRP A 4 -48.11 62.78 5.96
N ARG A 5 -47.02 62.82 6.75
CA ARG A 5 -46.84 61.89 7.86
C ARG A 5 -47.82 62.18 8.99
N ASP A 6 -48.02 63.44 9.32
CA ASP A 6 -49.02 63.85 10.29
C ASP A 6 -50.45 63.62 9.77
N TYR A 7 -50.68 63.80 8.47
CA TYR A 7 -51.97 63.47 7.86
C TYR A 7 -52.30 61.97 7.96
N VAL A 8 -51.36 61.10 7.61
CA VAL A 8 -51.52 59.63 7.73
C VAL A 8 -51.72 59.24 9.19
N ARG A 9 -50.91 59.76 10.12
CA ARG A 9 -51.05 59.46 11.56
C ARG A 9 -52.40 59.90 12.13
N GLY A 10 -52.98 60.99 11.62
CA GLY A 10 -54.30 61.48 12.04
C GLY A 10 -55.48 60.68 11.50
N HIS A 11 -55.32 59.95 10.38
CA HIS A 11 -56.41 59.18 9.74
C HIS A 11 -56.26 57.67 9.92
N MET A 12 -55.08 57.19 10.33
CA MET A 12 -54.79 55.78 10.51
C MET A 12 -55.28 55.26 11.88
N PRO A 13 -56.16 54.24 11.92
CA PRO A 13 -56.52 53.56 13.15
C PRO A 13 -55.30 52.84 13.78
N PRO A 14 -55.30 52.57 15.09
CA PRO A 14 -54.17 51.92 15.76
C PRO A 14 -53.90 50.54 15.15
N LEU A 15 -52.63 50.32 14.78
CA LEU A 15 -52.16 49.04 14.26
C LEU A 15 -51.70 48.11 15.37
N ALA A 16 -51.86 46.80 15.19
CA ALA A 16 -51.39 45.76 16.10
C ALA A 16 -49.92 45.39 15.81
N VAL A 17 -49.06 46.38 15.57
CA VAL A 17 -47.64 46.21 15.25
C VAL A 17 -46.75 47.01 16.21
N GLY A 18 -45.46 46.69 16.29
CA GLY A 18 -44.54 47.42 17.15
C GLY A 18 -44.33 48.89 16.71
N PRO A 19 -43.98 49.82 17.62
CA PRO A 19 -43.91 51.26 17.33
C PRO A 19 -42.92 51.63 16.21
N GLN A 20 -41.84 50.86 16.04
CA GLN A 20 -40.88 51.06 14.96
C GLN A 20 -41.46 50.68 13.59
N ARG A 21 -42.25 49.59 13.54
CA ARG A 21 -42.87 49.10 12.31
C ARG A 21 -44.01 50.01 11.89
N GLU A 22 -44.81 50.48 12.85
CA GLU A 22 -45.86 51.48 12.62
C GLU A 22 -45.29 52.75 11.99
N ASN A 23 -44.18 53.28 12.53
CA ASN A 23 -43.52 54.46 11.96
C ASN A 23 -43.01 54.23 10.52
N ALA A 24 -42.52 53.03 10.20
CA ALA A 24 -42.08 52.70 8.85
C ALA A 24 -43.26 52.68 7.86
N ILE A 25 -44.39 52.08 8.27
CA ILE A 25 -45.61 52.02 7.46
C ILE A 25 -46.17 53.43 7.22
N VAL A 26 -46.23 54.27 8.27
CA VAL A 26 -46.66 55.68 8.14
C VAL A 26 -45.76 56.45 7.18
N ALA A 27 -44.44 56.22 7.23
CA ALA A 27 -43.50 56.87 6.33
C ALA A 27 -43.67 56.44 4.87
N GLU A 28 -43.96 55.16 4.63
CA GLU A 28 -44.20 54.62 3.29
C GLU A 28 -45.50 55.13 2.67
N LEU A 29 -46.59 55.15 3.45
CA LEU A 29 -47.87 55.70 3.00
C LEU A 29 -47.77 57.20 2.71
N ALA A 30 -47.08 57.96 3.56
CA ALA A 30 -46.83 59.38 3.33
C ALA A 30 -46.03 59.62 2.03
N LEU A 31 -45.07 58.75 1.70
CA LEU A 31 -44.32 58.83 0.46
C LEU A 31 -45.22 58.57 -0.76
N GLN A 32 -46.12 57.59 -0.69
CA GLN A 32 -47.06 57.30 -1.76
C GLN A 32 -48.01 58.47 -2.03
N MET A 33 -48.46 59.16 -0.97
CA MET A 33 -49.28 60.38 -1.11
C MET A 33 -48.50 61.53 -1.75
N GLU A 34 -47.24 61.73 -1.36
CA GLU A 34 -46.37 62.75 -1.98
C GLU A 34 -46.13 62.44 -3.47
N GLN A 35 -45.95 61.17 -3.83
CA GLN A 35 -45.84 60.74 -5.22
C GLN A 35 -47.12 60.98 -6.01
N ALA A 36 -48.28 60.59 -5.48
CA ALA A 36 -49.57 60.82 -6.13
C ALA A 36 -49.87 62.32 -6.33
N TYR A 37 -49.45 63.16 -5.37
CA TYR A 37 -49.51 64.62 -5.49
C TYR A 37 -48.61 65.13 -6.62
N GLY A 38 -47.35 64.66 -6.66
CA GLY A 38 -46.38 65.02 -7.71
C GLY A 38 -46.84 64.59 -9.11
N ASP A 39 -47.35 63.38 -9.26
CA ASP A 39 -47.86 62.85 -10.52
C ASP A 39 -49.09 63.63 -11.01
N ALA A 40 -49.97 64.04 -10.09
CA ALA A 40 -51.13 64.84 -10.43
C ALA A 40 -50.72 66.24 -10.96
N LEU A 41 -49.75 66.90 -10.31
CA LEU A 41 -49.19 68.16 -10.80
C LEU A 41 -48.50 67.99 -12.16
N ALA A 42 -47.71 66.93 -12.33
CA ALA A 42 -47.04 66.63 -13.60
C ALA A 42 -48.04 66.35 -14.75
N SER A 43 -49.23 65.81 -14.43
CA SER A 43 -50.33 65.59 -15.38
C SER A 43 -51.13 66.86 -15.71
N GLY A 44 -50.74 68.02 -15.18
CA GLY A 44 -51.36 69.32 -15.45
C GLY A 44 -52.56 69.67 -14.55
N ALA A 45 -52.77 68.94 -13.45
CA ALA A 45 -53.80 69.27 -12.48
C ALA A 45 -53.44 70.53 -11.69
N SER A 46 -54.45 71.29 -11.27
CA SER A 46 -54.24 72.41 -10.35
C SER A 46 -53.83 71.91 -8.96
N GLU A 47 -53.13 72.74 -8.19
CA GLU A 47 -52.67 72.40 -6.82
C GLU A 47 -53.79 71.86 -5.90
N PRO A 48 -55.01 72.43 -5.90
CA PRO A 48 -56.13 71.89 -5.10
C PRO A 48 -56.60 70.51 -5.58
N GLU A 49 -56.58 70.26 -6.89
CA GLU A 49 -56.98 68.98 -7.48
C GLU A 49 -55.93 67.89 -7.24
N ALA A 50 -54.65 68.22 -7.33
CA ALA A 50 -53.55 67.32 -7.00
C ALA A 50 -53.62 66.88 -5.54
N PHE A 51 -53.93 67.83 -4.64
CA PHE A 51 -54.10 67.55 -3.22
C PHE A 51 -55.34 66.68 -2.94
N GLY A 52 -56.45 66.93 -3.66
CA GLY A 52 -57.64 66.09 -3.62
C GLY A 52 -57.38 64.65 -4.08
N ARG A 53 -56.59 64.47 -5.15
CA ARG A 53 -56.20 63.14 -5.65
C ARG A 53 -55.30 62.38 -4.67
N ALA A 54 -54.30 63.04 -4.11
CA ALA A 54 -53.41 62.43 -3.11
C ALA A 54 -54.20 61.97 -1.87
N ARG A 55 -55.15 62.77 -1.38
CA ARG A 55 -56.05 62.38 -0.28
C ARG A 55 -57.01 61.26 -0.64
N GLY A 56 -57.50 61.24 -1.88
CA GLY A 56 -58.40 60.21 -2.39
C GLY A 56 -57.74 58.87 -2.68
N GLN A 57 -56.41 58.77 -2.60
CA GLN A 57 -55.66 57.54 -2.87
C GLN A 57 -56.01 56.41 -1.90
N PHE A 58 -56.28 56.75 -0.63
CA PHE A 58 -56.68 55.81 0.41
C PHE A 58 -58.12 56.12 0.84
N GLY A 59 -59.08 55.52 0.14
CA GLY A 59 -60.51 55.78 0.36
C GLY A 59 -61.10 55.15 1.63
N ASP A 60 -60.49 54.10 2.17
CA ASP A 60 -60.96 53.41 3.38
C ASP A 60 -59.77 53.03 4.28
N TRP A 61 -59.45 53.93 5.22
CA TRP A 61 -58.33 53.76 6.16
C TRP A 61 -58.56 52.60 7.13
N ASP A 62 -59.81 52.25 7.45
CA ASP A 62 -60.15 51.12 8.30
C ASP A 62 -59.92 49.78 7.58
N ALA A 63 -60.25 49.70 6.30
CA ALA A 63 -59.93 48.53 5.48
C ALA A 63 -58.41 48.33 5.35
N LEU A 64 -57.67 49.41 5.08
CA LEU A 64 -56.22 49.37 4.98
C LEU A 64 -55.56 48.90 6.28
N ALA A 65 -56.00 49.42 7.43
CA ALA A 65 -55.49 48.99 8.73
C ALA A 65 -55.81 47.51 9.02
N ARG A 66 -57.00 47.02 8.64
CA ARG A 66 -57.35 45.59 8.76
C ARG A 66 -56.48 44.70 7.88
N GLU A 67 -56.14 45.14 6.68
CA GLU A 67 -55.29 44.40 5.75
C GLU A 67 -53.84 44.34 6.25
N ILE A 68 -53.29 45.47 6.68
CA ILE A 68 -51.96 45.56 7.29
C ILE A 68 -51.89 44.66 8.53
N ASN A 69 -52.90 44.73 9.41
CA ASN A 69 -52.96 43.86 10.59
C ASN A 69 -53.13 42.37 10.25
N ARG A 70 -53.71 42.02 9.09
CA ARG A 70 -53.78 40.62 8.61
C ARG A 70 -52.46 40.16 8.01
N ALA A 71 -51.76 41.02 7.28
CA ALA A 71 -50.47 40.72 6.68
C ALA A 71 -49.34 40.64 7.73
N GLU A 72 -49.42 41.47 8.76
CA GLU A 72 -48.45 41.54 9.88
C GLU A 72 -48.85 40.65 11.06
N ARG A 73 -49.98 39.91 10.97
CA ARG A 73 -50.25 38.82 11.91
C ARG A 73 -49.10 37.82 11.79
N PRO A 74 -48.40 37.49 12.89
CA PRO A 74 -47.33 36.52 12.82
C PRO A 74 -47.93 35.20 12.31
N ALA A 75 -47.40 34.71 11.19
CA ALA A 75 -47.56 33.32 10.81
C ALA A 75 -47.03 32.49 11.98
N GLU A 76 -47.94 32.01 12.81
CA GLU A 76 -47.62 31.08 13.88
C GLU A 76 -46.91 29.86 13.25
N ARG A 77 -45.62 29.77 13.54
CA ARG A 77 -44.75 28.58 13.44
C ARG A 77 -44.32 28.14 12.04
N GLU A 78 -43.36 28.90 11.49
CA GLU A 78 -42.21 28.30 10.79
C GLU A 78 -40.90 28.39 11.60
N ALA A 79 -41.00 28.71 12.89
CA ALA A 79 -39.92 28.48 13.86
C ALA A 79 -40.03 27.04 14.38
N GLU A 80 -38.93 26.29 14.23
CA GLU A 80 -38.71 24.90 14.63
C GLU A 80 -39.38 23.83 13.74
N ARG A 81 -38.86 23.66 12.52
CA ARG A 81 -38.63 22.29 12.07
C ARG A 81 -37.66 21.68 13.08
N PRO A 82 -37.98 20.58 13.77
CA PRO A 82 -36.95 19.83 14.46
C PRO A 82 -35.93 19.50 13.38
N GLN A 83 -34.68 19.91 13.57
CA GLN A 83 -33.59 19.16 12.99
C GLN A 83 -33.75 17.77 13.58
N GLY A 84 -34.58 16.93 12.94
CA GLY A 84 -34.51 15.49 13.13
C GLY A 84 -33.05 15.20 12.87
N GLY A 85 -32.31 14.87 13.93
CA GLY A 85 -30.86 14.95 13.98
C GLY A 85 -30.26 14.34 12.73
N VAL A 86 -29.10 14.81 12.28
CA VAL A 86 -28.37 14.42 11.05
C VAL A 86 -28.66 12.97 10.56
N LEU A 87 -28.79 12.01 11.48
CA LEU A 87 -29.34 10.66 11.33
C LEU A 87 -30.70 10.51 10.59
N SER A 88 -31.75 11.27 10.90
CA SER A 88 -33.08 11.14 10.26
C SER A 88 -33.12 11.67 8.82
N GLY A 89 -32.34 12.73 8.54
CA GLY A 89 -32.07 13.20 7.18
C GLY A 89 -31.29 12.15 6.39
N ALA A 90 -30.20 11.64 6.97
CA ALA A 90 -29.37 10.60 6.36
C ALA A 90 -30.17 9.31 6.04
N VAL A 91 -31.05 8.86 6.93
CA VAL A 91 -31.90 7.67 6.67
C VAL A 91 -32.87 7.90 5.53
N ARG A 92 -33.46 9.10 5.43
CA ARG A 92 -34.37 9.45 4.33
C ARG A 92 -33.62 9.54 2.99
N ASP A 93 -32.42 10.10 3.00
CA ASP A 93 -31.56 10.24 1.84
C ASP A 93 -31.03 8.88 1.37
N VAL A 94 -30.61 8.00 2.29
CA VAL A 94 -30.23 6.60 1.98
C VAL A 94 -31.41 5.84 1.38
N ARG A 95 -32.61 6.00 1.93
CA ARG A 95 -33.81 5.32 1.42
C ARG A 95 -34.22 5.84 0.03
N TYR A 96 -34.01 7.11 -0.24
CA TYR A 96 -34.21 7.71 -1.56
C TYR A 96 -33.17 7.21 -2.56
N ALA A 97 -31.89 7.22 -2.20
CA ALA A 97 -30.79 6.69 -3.01
C ALA A 97 -30.99 5.21 -3.35
N ALA A 98 -31.40 4.38 -2.38
CA ALA A 98 -31.72 2.97 -2.61
C ALA A 98 -32.89 2.77 -3.59
N ARG A 99 -33.91 3.63 -3.51
CA ARG A 99 -35.03 3.61 -4.47
C ARG A 99 -34.59 4.05 -5.86
N PHE A 100 -33.75 5.07 -5.95
CA PHE A 100 -33.18 5.55 -7.21
C PHE A 100 -32.33 4.46 -7.90
N LEU A 101 -31.46 3.78 -7.15
CA LEU A 101 -30.65 2.67 -7.65
C LEU A 101 -31.51 1.49 -8.13
N LYS A 102 -32.57 1.14 -7.40
CA LYS A 102 -33.53 0.10 -7.83
C LYS A 102 -34.28 0.47 -9.11
N ARG A 103 -34.52 1.76 -9.33
CA ARG A 103 -35.29 2.25 -10.48
C ARG A 103 -34.42 2.41 -11.73
N ASN A 104 -33.10 2.53 -11.56
CA ASN A 104 -32.12 2.66 -12.64
C ASN A 104 -31.09 1.52 -12.60
N PRO A 105 -31.48 0.27 -12.93
CA PRO A 105 -30.63 -0.91 -12.75
C PRO A 105 -29.37 -0.90 -13.62
N ALA A 106 -29.43 -0.34 -14.83
CA ALA A 106 -28.26 -0.24 -15.72
C ALA A 106 -27.18 0.72 -15.16
N PHE A 107 -27.61 1.91 -14.69
CA PHE A 107 -26.73 2.87 -14.02
C PHE A 107 -26.12 2.27 -12.74
N ALA A 108 -26.96 1.64 -11.90
CA ALA A 108 -26.50 1.01 -10.67
C ALA A 108 -25.47 -0.10 -10.94
N ALA A 109 -25.71 -0.94 -11.96
CA ALA A 109 -24.79 -2.00 -12.35
C ALA A 109 -23.43 -1.45 -12.81
N ILE A 110 -23.42 -0.43 -13.67
CA ILE A 110 -22.19 0.22 -14.14
C ILE A 110 -21.44 0.87 -12.97
N ALA A 111 -22.14 1.63 -12.13
CA ALA A 111 -21.53 2.30 -10.97
C ALA A 111 -20.92 1.29 -9.99
N VAL A 112 -21.65 0.22 -9.64
CA VAL A 112 -21.18 -0.84 -8.74
C VAL A 112 -19.99 -1.60 -9.35
N ALA A 113 -20.05 -1.97 -10.62
CA ALA A 113 -18.94 -2.68 -11.29
C ALA A 113 -17.67 -1.82 -11.32
N THR A 114 -17.82 -0.52 -11.59
CA THR A 114 -16.70 0.43 -11.65
C THR A 114 -16.06 0.63 -10.26
N LEU A 115 -16.88 0.81 -9.22
CA LEU A 115 -16.42 0.87 -7.81
C LEU A 115 -15.78 -0.45 -7.37
N ALA A 116 -16.36 -1.59 -7.73
CA ALA A 116 -15.84 -2.91 -7.39
C ALA A 116 -14.46 -3.16 -8.02
N PHE A 117 -14.26 -2.79 -9.28
CA PHE A 117 -12.94 -2.88 -9.93
C PHE A 117 -11.91 -1.95 -9.28
N GLY A 118 -12.28 -0.70 -8.99
CA GLY A 118 -11.37 0.25 -8.34
C GLY A 118 -10.99 -0.16 -6.92
N ILE A 119 -11.95 -0.58 -6.10
CA ILE A 119 -11.71 -1.01 -4.71
C ILE A 119 -11.01 -2.37 -4.70
N GLY A 120 -11.48 -3.34 -5.49
CA GLY A 120 -10.94 -4.69 -5.54
C GLY A 120 -9.50 -4.71 -6.08
N GLY A 121 -9.22 -3.94 -7.13
CA GLY A 121 -7.87 -3.78 -7.67
C GLY A 121 -6.91 -3.18 -6.64
N ASN A 122 -7.30 -2.06 -6.00
CA ASN A 122 -6.47 -1.43 -4.96
C ASN A 122 -6.21 -2.38 -3.78
N THR A 123 -7.26 -3.07 -3.33
CA THR A 123 -7.17 -4.02 -2.21
C THR A 123 -6.27 -5.19 -2.55
N ALA A 124 -6.43 -5.83 -3.72
CA ALA A 124 -5.62 -6.97 -4.15
C ALA A 124 -4.13 -6.61 -4.25
N VAL A 125 -3.83 -5.44 -4.81
CA VAL A 125 -2.45 -4.92 -4.88
C VAL A 125 -1.90 -4.70 -3.48
N PHE A 126 -2.64 -4.03 -2.60
CA PHE A 126 -2.20 -3.78 -1.23
C PHE A 126 -1.99 -5.07 -0.44
N THR A 127 -2.86 -6.07 -0.57
CA THR A 127 -2.71 -7.37 0.06
C THR A 127 -1.50 -8.14 -0.46
N MET A 128 -1.23 -8.10 -1.77
CA MET A 128 -0.03 -8.71 -2.35
C MET A 128 1.24 -8.02 -1.83
N VAL A 129 1.23 -6.70 -1.74
CA VAL A 129 2.34 -5.91 -1.16
C VAL A 129 2.54 -6.27 0.32
N ASP A 130 1.48 -6.33 1.11
CA ASP A 130 1.56 -6.69 2.53
C ASP A 130 2.17 -8.10 2.70
N ALA A 131 1.74 -9.05 1.86
CA ALA A 131 2.26 -10.42 1.88
C ALA A 131 3.75 -10.52 1.51
N VAL A 132 4.25 -9.65 0.63
CA VAL A 132 5.65 -9.69 0.14
C VAL A 132 6.58 -8.78 0.94
N ALA A 133 6.11 -7.62 1.38
CA ALA A 133 6.94 -6.56 1.98
C ALA A 133 6.77 -6.40 3.50
N LEU A 134 5.62 -6.75 4.07
CA LEU A 134 5.28 -6.45 5.47
C LEU A 134 5.16 -7.68 6.37
N ARG A 135 4.88 -8.87 5.82
CA ARG A 135 4.98 -10.11 6.59
C ARG A 135 6.44 -10.32 7.00
N SER A 136 6.67 -10.33 8.31
CA SER A 136 7.97 -10.66 8.91
C SER A 136 8.48 -11.96 8.28
N LEU A 137 9.71 -11.96 7.77
CA LEU A 137 10.32 -13.15 7.17
C LEU A 137 10.08 -14.36 8.09
N PRO A 138 9.76 -15.55 7.57
CA PRO A 138 9.35 -16.72 8.37
C PRO A 138 10.52 -17.36 9.14
N TYR A 139 11.56 -16.58 9.44
CA TYR A 139 12.75 -17.00 10.14
C TYR A 139 12.75 -16.44 11.56
N ARG A 140 13.42 -17.16 12.46
CA ARG A 140 13.66 -16.70 13.82
C ARG A 140 14.46 -15.39 13.78
N GLN A 141 14.01 -14.36 14.52
CA GLN A 141 14.71 -13.05 14.66
C GLN A 141 15.15 -12.47 13.30
N PRO A 142 14.20 -12.12 12.42
CA PRO A 142 14.50 -11.70 11.05
C PRO A 142 15.21 -10.34 10.98
N ASP A 143 15.07 -9.50 12.01
CA ASP A 143 15.75 -8.22 12.24
C ASP A 143 17.28 -8.33 12.27
N ARG A 144 17.81 -9.52 12.57
CA ARG A 144 19.26 -9.79 12.62
C ARG A 144 19.80 -10.43 11.34
N LEU A 145 18.94 -10.74 10.37
CA LEU A 145 19.37 -11.29 9.10
C LEU A 145 19.75 -10.17 8.14
N MET A 146 20.92 -10.30 7.56
CA MET A 146 21.50 -9.32 6.66
C MET A 146 21.93 -10.00 5.37
N ALA A 147 21.79 -9.30 4.26
CA ALA A 147 22.50 -9.61 3.04
C ALA A 147 23.89 -8.98 3.08
N ILE A 148 24.88 -9.75 2.66
CA ILE A 148 26.25 -9.30 2.48
C ILE A 148 26.48 -9.23 0.98
N GLU A 149 26.80 -8.05 0.49
CA GLU A 149 26.85 -7.78 -0.94
C GLU A 149 28.24 -7.35 -1.36
N THR A 150 28.70 -7.88 -2.48
CA THR A 150 29.90 -7.38 -3.18
C THR A 150 29.46 -6.73 -4.48
N ARG A 151 29.63 -5.41 -4.57
CA ARG A 151 29.21 -4.59 -5.72
C ARG A 151 30.40 -3.97 -6.40
N LYS A 152 30.29 -3.75 -7.70
CA LYS A 152 31.27 -2.95 -8.43
C LYS A 152 31.02 -1.48 -8.10
N ALA A 153 32.02 -0.79 -7.54
CA ALA A 153 31.85 0.56 -7.00
C ALA A 153 31.39 1.60 -8.04
N GLN A 154 31.79 1.41 -9.31
CA GLN A 154 31.42 2.28 -10.43
C GLN A 154 30.10 1.89 -11.10
N GLN A 155 29.54 0.73 -10.76
CA GLN A 155 28.31 0.18 -11.36
C GLN A 155 27.41 -0.40 -10.25
N PRO A 156 26.96 0.42 -9.29
CA PRO A 156 26.16 -0.03 -8.15
C PRO A 156 24.79 -0.62 -8.56
N GLU A 157 24.31 -0.26 -9.75
CA GLU A 157 23.06 -0.76 -10.36
C GLU A 157 23.14 -2.24 -10.76
N LEU A 158 24.35 -2.75 -10.99
CA LEU A 158 24.53 -4.16 -11.29
C LEU A 158 24.25 -5.01 -10.06
N GLU A 159 23.70 -6.19 -10.33
CA GLU A 159 23.36 -7.12 -9.28
C GLU A 159 24.60 -7.56 -8.48
N ALA A 160 24.47 -7.57 -7.17
CA ALA A 160 25.54 -7.98 -6.27
C ALA A 160 25.69 -9.51 -6.29
N TRP A 161 26.92 -9.95 -6.57
CA TRP A 161 27.33 -11.34 -6.52
C TRP A 161 28.72 -11.43 -5.89
N THR A 162 28.90 -12.40 -5.00
CA THR A 162 30.17 -12.66 -4.32
C THR A 162 30.83 -13.89 -4.94
N SER A 163 32.16 -13.89 -5.03
CA SER A 163 32.88 -15.09 -5.48
C SER A 163 33.00 -16.09 -4.34
N ALA A 164 33.14 -17.37 -4.68
CA ALA A 164 33.36 -18.40 -3.67
C ALA A 164 34.54 -18.05 -2.76
N ALA A 165 35.70 -17.70 -3.33
CA ALA A 165 36.88 -17.33 -2.56
C ALA A 165 36.66 -16.11 -1.65
N ASP A 166 35.99 -15.06 -2.14
CA ASP A 166 35.64 -13.91 -1.29
C ASP A 166 34.68 -14.30 -0.16
N PHE A 167 33.70 -15.17 -0.42
CA PHE A 167 32.79 -15.68 0.62
C PHE A 167 33.54 -16.37 1.74
N PHE A 168 34.48 -17.28 1.43
CA PHE A 168 35.26 -17.96 2.46
C PHE A 168 36.14 -16.98 3.25
N ASP A 169 36.81 -16.04 2.58
CA ASP A 169 37.57 -14.99 3.26
C ASP A 169 36.69 -14.12 4.17
N ILE A 170 35.47 -13.77 3.73
CA ILE A 170 34.51 -13.00 4.53
C ILE A 170 34.04 -13.82 5.72
N ARG A 171 33.61 -15.07 5.50
CA ARG A 171 33.14 -15.98 6.56
C ARG A 171 34.18 -16.14 7.66
N ASP A 172 35.44 -16.34 7.29
CA ASP A 172 36.51 -16.64 8.23
C ASP A 172 37.01 -15.38 8.97
N ARG A 173 36.80 -14.18 8.42
CA ARG A 173 37.25 -12.90 9.01
C ARG A 173 36.16 -12.13 9.76
N MET A 174 34.87 -12.39 9.48
CA MET A 174 33.77 -11.67 10.10
C MET A 174 33.53 -12.13 11.53
N THR A 175 33.48 -11.19 12.46
CA THR A 175 33.27 -11.45 13.89
C THR A 175 31.93 -10.92 14.40
N THR A 176 31.30 -9.98 13.70
CA THR A 176 29.98 -9.43 14.05
C THR A 176 28.82 -10.40 13.80
N PHE A 177 29.03 -11.41 12.95
CA PHE A 177 28.03 -12.41 12.60
C PHE A 177 28.17 -13.68 13.44
N SER A 178 27.03 -14.28 13.80
CA SER A 178 26.94 -15.60 14.42
C SER A 178 27.01 -16.75 13.42
N ALA A 179 26.59 -16.48 12.18
CA ALA A 179 26.70 -17.37 11.04
C ALA A 179 26.70 -16.53 9.75
N VAL A 180 27.47 -16.96 8.77
CA VAL A 180 27.52 -16.38 7.42
C VAL A 180 27.38 -17.55 6.44
N ALA A 181 26.39 -17.46 5.56
CA ALA A 181 26.04 -18.52 4.64
C ALA A 181 26.05 -18.03 3.19
N ALA A 182 26.48 -18.90 2.28
CA ALA A 182 26.41 -18.64 0.84
C ALA A 182 25.40 -19.57 0.16
N ILE A 183 24.79 -19.03 -0.88
CA ILE A 183 23.76 -19.70 -1.68
C ILE A 183 24.11 -19.49 -3.16
N SER A 184 24.11 -20.58 -3.93
CA SER A 184 24.29 -20.52 -5.38
C SER A 184 23.03 -20.01 -6.11
N PRO A 185 23.10 -19.72 -7.41
CA PRO A 185 21.92 -19.65 -8.25
C PRO A 185 21.21 -21.01 -8.26
N ILE A 186 19.96 -21.06 -8.74
CA ILE A 186 19.25 -22.33 -8.92
C ILE A 186 19.92 -23.13 -10.04
N TRP A 187 20.21 -24.40 -9.74
CA TRP A 187 20.73 -25.37 -10.69
C TRP A 187 19.65 -26.39 -11.05
N SER A 188 19.74 -26.92 -12.25
CA SER A 188 18.97 -28.08 -12.67
C SER A 188 19.85 -29.32 -12.53
N VAL A 189 19.32 -30.35 -11.90
CA VAL A 189 19.95 -31.69 -11.86
C VAL A 189 18.96 -32.74 -12.33
N VAL A 190 19.44 -33.80 -12.97
CA VAL A 190 18.60 -34.89 -13.46
C VAL A 190 18.72 -36.10 -12.53
N MET A 191 17.60 -36.51 -11.94
CA MET A 191 17.51 -37.74 -11.15
C MET A 191 17.27 -38.94 -12.05
N THR A 192 18.00 -40.03 -11.81
CA THR A 192 17.91 -41.29 -12.58
C THR A 192 17.92 -42.52 -11.66
N GLY A 193 17.66 -43.71 -12.24
CA GLY A 193 17.80 -44.99 -11.54
C GLY A 193 16.59 -45.46 -10.72
N ARG A 194 15.47 -44.72 -10.73
CA ARG A 194 14.19 -45.10 -10.09
C ARG A 194 12.98 -44.80 -10.98
N GLY A 195 13.04 -45.22 -12.24
CA GLY A 195 12.00 -44.97 -13.24
C GLY A 195 12.47 -43.98 -14.30
N GLU A 196 11.56 -43.10 -14.74
CA GLU A 196 11.87 -42.05 -15.71
C GLU A 196 12.83 -41.01 -15.15
N ALA A 197 13.66 -40.45 -16.03
CA ALA A 197 14.56 -39.36 -15.67
C ALA A 197 13.75 -38.10 -15.38
N GLU A 198 14.04 -37.45 -14.25
CA GLU A 198 13.31 -36.26 -13.81
C GLU A 198 14.27 -35.10 -13.60
N ARG A 199 13.88 -33.93 -14.10
CA ARG A 199 14.58 -32.68 -13.83
C ARG A 199 14.13 -32.11 -12.48
N LEU A 200 15.09 -31.87 -11.61
CA LEU A 200 14.90 -31.30 -10.28
C LEU A 200 15.57 -29.93 -10.18
N GLU A 201 14.96 -29.01 -9.44
CA GLU A 201 15.59 -27.75 -9.06
C GLU A 201 16.42 -27.93 -7.78
N SER A 202 17.62 -27.36 -7.77
CA SER A 202 18.57 -27.55 -6.69
C SER A 202 19.37 -26.32 -6.34
N LEU A 203 19.87 -26.29 -5.11
CA LEU A 203 20.77 -25.26 -4.62
C LEU A 203 22.02 -25.88 -4.01
N TYR A 204 23.16 -25.23 -4.24
CA TYR A 204 24.38 -25.45 -3.48
C TYR A 204 24.46 -24.39 -2.39
N VAL A 205 24.55 -24.83 -1.14
CA VAL A 205 24.47 -23.96 0.03
C VAL A 205 25.56 -24.31 1.02
N SER A 206 26.10 -23.29 1.70
CA SER A 206 27.09 -23.56 2.74
C SER A 206 26.45 -24.24 3.94
N ALA A 207 27.25 -24.96 4.74
CA ALA A 207 26.72 -25.73 5.87
C ALA A 207 25.97 -24.88 6.90
N GLU A 208 26.31 -23.59 6.99
CA GLU A 208 25.74 -22.64 7.95
C GLU A 208 24.32 -22.18 7.58
N LEU A 209 23.83 -22.44 6.36
CA LEU A 209 22.55 -21.88 5.90
C LEU A 209 21.37 -22.31 6.79
N PHE A 210 21.13 -23.61 6.96
CA PHE A 210 19.97 -24.08 7.71
C PHE A 210 20.03 -23.71 9.21
N PRO A 211 21.18 -23.89 9.91
CA PRO A 211 21.34 -23.40 11.28
C PRO A 211 21.14 -21.89 11.40
N MET A 212 21.66 -21.10 10.46
CA MET A 212 21.46 -19.65 10.42
C MET A 212 19.98 -19.30 10.32
N LEU A 213 19.19 -20.02 9.51
CA LEU A 213 17.75 -19.79 9.39
C LEU A 213 16.92 -20.36 10.56
N GLY A 214 17.53 -21.21 11.38
CA GLY A 214 16.84 -21.95 12.44
C GLY A 214 15.99 -23.11 11.90
N VAL A 215 16.40 -23.69 10.77
CA VAL A 215 15.71 -24.79 10.10
C VAL A 215 16.38 -26.10 10.48
N ASN A 216 15.58 -27.01 11.04
CA ASN A 216 16.02 -28.37 11.34
C ASN A 216 15.39 -29.34 10.34
N ALA A 217 16.12 -30.39 9.99
CA ALA A 217 15.57 -31.48 9.17
C ALA A 217 14.40 -32.16 9.90
N ALA A 218 13.35 -32.53 9.17
CA ALA A 218 12.24 -33.31 9.69
C ALA A 218 12.65 -34.75 10.03
N ILE A 219 13.53 -35.33 9.21
CA ILE A 219 14.22 -36.59 9.49
C ILE A 219 15.69 -36.47 9.08
N GLY A 220 16.58 -37.15 9.81
CA GLY A 220 18.02 -37.08 9.58
C GLY A 220 18.62 -35.77 10.07
N ARG A 221 19.50 -35.17 9.28
CA ARG A 221 20.22 -33.93 9.61
C ARG A 221 20.46 -33.06 8.37
N THR A 222 20.92 -31.84 8.61
CA THR A 222 21.47 -30.96 7.56
C THR A 222 22.98 -31.15 7.43
N PHE A 223 23.62 -30.33 6.61
CA PHE A 223 25.07 -30.36 6.39
C PHE A 223 25.87 -30.02 7.64
N LEU A 224 26.98 -30.71 7.82
CA LEU A 224 28.01 -30.40 8.81
C LEU A 224 29.09 -29.52 8.17
N PRO A 225 29.78 -28.65 8.93
CA PRO A 225 30.88 -27.84 8.41
C PRO A 225 31.99 -28.65 7.73
N ALA A 226 32.25 -29.88 8.22
CA ALA A 226 33.23 -30.78 7.63
C ALA A 226 32.84 -31.29 6.23
N GLU A 227 31.55 -31.31 5.90
CA GLU A 227 31.03 -31.75 4.59
C GLU A 227 31.09 -30.62 3.56
N ASP A 228 31.11 -29.37 4.01
CA ASP A 228 31.30 -28.18 3.20
C ASP A 228 32.78 -27.77 3.07
N ASN A 229 33.66 -28.77 3.05
CA ASN A 229 35.09 -28.56 2.89
C ASN A 229 35.46 -28.45 1.41
N ARG A 230 36.07 -27.33 1.01
CA ARG A 230 36.50 -27.06 -0.37
C ARG A 230 37.50 -28.05 -0.95
N THR A 231 38.29 -28.71 -0.10
CA THR A 231 39.33 -29.64 -0.55
C THR A 231 38.78 -31.04 -0.82
N GLN A 232 37.60 -31.36 -0.29
CA GLN A 232 36.96 -32.65 -0.47
C GLN A 232 35.45 -32.47 -0.54
N ALA A 233 34.92 -32.56 -1.76
CA ALA A 233 33.48 -32.52 -1.98
C ALA A 233 32.81 -33.72 -1.29
N SER A 234 31.74 -33.44 -0.55
CA SER A 234 30.92 -34.47 0.06
C SER A 234 29.74 -34.80 -0.85
N ASN A 235 29.60 -36.07 -1.21
CA ASN A 235 28.48 -36.57 -2.02
C ASN A 235 27.26 -36.84 -1.14
N VAL A 236 26.76 -35.78 -0.50
CA VAL A 236 25.56 -35.83 0.36
C VAL A 236 24.51 -34.88 -0.17
N VAL A 237 23.25 -35.21 0.06
CA VAL A 237 22.11 -34.41 -0.37
C VAL A 237 21.07 -34.34 0.74
N VAL A 238 20.44 -33.17 0.86
CA VAL A 238 19.23 -32.98 1.67
C VAL A 238 18.06 -32.82 0.69
N LEU A 239 16.93 -33.49 0.94
CA LEU A 239 15.77 -33.48 0.05
C LEU A 239 14.64 -32.59 0.58
N SER A 240 13.77 -32.17 -0.33
CA SER A 240 12.57 -31.41 0.01
C SER A 240 11.52 -32.38 0.55
N HIS A 241 10.62 -31.86 1.37
CA HIS A 241 9.51 -32.68 1.85
C HIS A 241 8.61 -33.14 0.69
N SER A 242 8.39 -32.29 -0.32
CA SER A 242 7.56 -32.61 -1.49
C SER A 242 8.18 -33.73 -2.32
N LEU A 243 9.48 -33.63 -2.65
CA LEU A 243 10.18 -34.66 -3.41
C LEU A 243 10.20 -35.99 -2.64
N TRP A 244 10.48 -35.95 -1.33
CA TRP A 244 10.44 -37.13 -0.46
C TRP A 244 9.06 -37.82 -0.47
N GLN A 245 7.97 -37.07 -0.41
CA GLN A 245 6.62 -37.64 -0.51
C GLN A 245 6.32 -38.20 -1.90
N GLN A 246 6.55 -37.41 -2.96
CA GLN A 246 6.12 -37.72 -4.32
C GLN A 246 6.93 -38.84 -4.96
N ARG A 247 8.24 -38.93 -4.69
CA ARG A 247 9.15 -39.89 -5.33
C ARG A 247 9.58 -41.03 -4.42
N PHE A 248 9.56 -40.83 -3.12
CA PHE A 248 10.02 -41.82 -2.16
C PHE A 248 8.92 -42.30 -1.21
N GLY A 249 7.67 -41.92 -1.46
CA GLY A 249 6.49 -42.40 -0.71
C GLY A 249 6.53 -42.07 0.78
N ALA A 250 7.26 -41.01 1.15
CA ALA A 250 7.57 -40.67 2.55
C ALA A 250 8.26 -41.81 3.34
N ASP A 251 9.06 -42.67 2.66
CA ASP A 251 9.80 -43.74 3.33
C ASP A 251 10.98 -43.18 4.14
N ARG A 252 10.98 -43.42 5.46
CA ARG A 252 12.06 -43.00 6.37
C ARG A 252 13.36 -43.77 6.14
N LYS A 253 13.31 -44.92 5.46
CA LYS A 253 14.51 -45.70 5.06
C LYS A 253 15.32 -44.99 3.98
N ILE A 254 14.86 -43.84 3.46
CA ILE A 254 15.64 -43.03 2.52
C ILE A 254 16.96 -42.53 3.11
N LEU A 255 17.04 -42.35 4.43
CA LEU A 255 18.27 -41.88 5.09
C LEU A 255 19.42 -42.88 4.89
N GLY A 256 20.58 -42.38 4.47
CA GLY A 256 21.76 -43.19 4.16
C GLY A 256 21.71 -43.88 2.80
N THR A 257 20.64 -43.71 2.02
CA THR A 257 20.54 -44.31 0.68
C THR A 257 21.16 -43.40 -0.38
N GLY A 258 21.74 -44.02 -1.41
CA GLY A 258 22.26 -43.33 -2.58
C GLY A 258 21.15 -42.99 -3.57
N VAL A 259 21.13 -41.75 -4.06
CA VAL A 259 20.31 -41.29 -5.18
C VAL A 259 21.22 -40.82 -6.32
N ASN A 260 20.88 -41.18 -7.56
CA ASN A 260 21.67 -40.81 -8.73
C ASN A 260 21.18 -39.47 -9.28
N LEU A 261 22.05 -38.46 -9.25
CA LEU A 261 21.79 -37.10 -9.71
C LEU A 261 22.94 -36.71 -10.66
N ASP A 262 22.60 -36.36 -11.91
CA ASP A 262 23.57 -36.05 -12.98
C ASP A 262 24.68 -37.10 -13.15
N GLY A 263 24.33 -38.37 -13.00
CA GLY A 263 25.27 -39.50 -13.09
C GLY A 263 26.16 -39.71 -11.86
N GLY A 264 26.09 -38.85 -10.84
CA GLY A 264 26.74 -39.02 -9.54
C GLY A 264 25.81 -39.62 -8.49
N THR A 265 26.34 -40.44 -7.58
CA THR A 265 25.57 -40.99 -6.45
C THR A 265 25.75 -40.14 -5.21
N TYR A 266 24.65 -39.60 -4.69
CA TYR A 266 24.60 -38.76 -3.49
C TYR A 266 23.85 -39.47 -2.36
N THR A 267 24.41 -39.45 -1.16
CA THR A 267 23.77 -40.04 0.02
C THR A 267 22.76 -39.08 0.62
N VAL A 268 21.51 -39.52 0.77
CA VAL A 268 20.47 -38.72 1.43
C VAL A 268 20.75 -38.69 2.94
N ILE A 269 21.07 -37.50 3.46
CA ILE A 269 21.40 -37.33 4.90
C ILE A 269 20.25 -36.71 5.71
N GLY A 270 19.25 -36.16 5.03
CA GLY A 270 18.08 -35.59 5.68
C GLY A 270 17.01 -35.11 4.72
N VAL A 271 15.84 -34.81 5.28
CA VAL A 271 14.69 -34.23 4.57
C VAL A 271 14.22 -32.99 5.31
N LEU A 272 13.99 -31.89 4.59
CA LEU A 272 13.50 -30.63 5.18
C LEU A 272 12.03 -30.74 5.61
N PRO A 273 11.58 -29.89 6.55
CA PRO A 273 10.21 -29.95 7.04
C PRO A 273 9.21 -29.40 6.01
N ALA A 274 7.96 -29.87 6.08
CA ALA A 274 6.91 -29.55 5.11
C ALA A 274 6.61 -28.06 4.96
N ASN A 275 6.84 -27.28 6.01
CA ASN A 275 6.63 -25.83 6.06
C ASN A 275 7.85 -25.01 5.61
N PHE A 276 9.00 -25.63 5.36
CA PHE A 276 10.16 -24.91 4.84
C PHE A 276 9.99 -24.65 3.34
N ARG A 277 10.17 -23.39 2.95
CA ARG A 277 10.28 -22.96 1.56
C ARG A 277 11.45 -21.99 1.46
N TYR A 278 12.28 -22.16 0.45
CA TYR A 278 13.36 -21.21 0.19
C TYR A 278 12.74 -19.93 -0.38
N ALA A 279 12.78 -18.85 0.39
CA ALA A 279 12.14 -17.58 0.03
C ALA A 279 12.97 -16.75 -0.97
N GLY A 280 13.73 -17.37 -1.88
CA GLY A 280 14.47 -16.65 -2.93
C GLY A 280 15.72 -15.92 -2.44
N GLU A 281 16.28 -15.06 -3.30
CA GLU A 281 17.62 -14.47 -3.16
C GLU A 281 17.86 -13.76 -1.82
N PRO A 282 19.12 -13.58 -1.40
CA PRO A 282 19.63 -14.03 -0.09
C PRO A 282 18.55 -14.30 0.99
N VAL A 283 17.77 -15.37 0.82
CA VAL A 283 16.71 -15.83 1.73
C VAL A 283 15.50 -14.89 1.92
N ALA A 284 15.33 -13.85 1.11
CA ALA A 284 14.21 -12.92 1.19
C ALA A 284 13.81 -12.37 -0.19
N GLY A 285 12.73 -12.89 -0.76
CA GLY A 285 12.30 -12.68 -2.15
C GLY A 285 11.14 -13.61 -2.54
N THR A 286 11.07 -14.01 -3.80
CA THR A 286 10.03 -14.93 -4.29
C THR A 286 10.36 -16.36 -3.89
N ALA A 287 9.41 -17.07 -3.28
CA ALA A 287 9.58 -18.47 -2.94
C ALA A 287 9.80 -19.32 -4.21
N SER A 288 10.86 -20.13 -4.19
CA SER A 288 11.13 -21.13 -5.22
C SER A 288 10.98 -22.52 -4.64
N GLU A 289 10.39 -23.43 -5.42
CA GLU A 289 10.34 -24.84 -5.06
C GLU A 289 11.69 -25.48 -5.39
N ILE A 290 12.48 -25.73 -4.35
CA ILE A 290 13.76 -26.41 -4.46
C ILE A 290 13.54 -27.85 -4.03
N ASP A 291 14.01 -28.80 -4.82
CA ASP A 291 13.81 -30.23 -4.61
C ASP A 291 14.96 -30.86 -3.83
N ALA A 292 16.18 -30.39 -4.10
CA ALA A 292 17.41 -30.92 -3.52
C ALA A 292 18.40 -29.80 -3.14
N TRP A 293 19.11 -30.01 -2.04
CA TRP A 293 20.16 -29.14 -1.57
C TRP A 293 21.46 -29.94 -1.50
N PHE A 294 22.55 -29.31 -1.89
CA PHE A 294 23.90 -29.86 -1.85
C PHE A 294 24.82 -28.94 -1.03
N PRO A 295 25.91 -29.48 -0.44
CA PRO A 295 26.97 -28.65 0.13
C PRO A 295 27.57 -27.72 -0.92
N LEU A 296 27.92 -26.49 -0.55
CA LEU A 296 28.55 -25.52 -1.47
C LEU A 296 29.87 -26.05 -2.03
N SER A 297 30.64 -26.80 -1.25
CA SER A 297 31.86 -27.49 -1.68
C SER A 297 31.66 -28.43 -2.87
N ALA A 298 30.45 -28.97 -3.08
CA ALA A 298 30.12 -29.84 -4.21
C ALA A 298 29.78 -29.05 -5.48
N ASN A 299 29.66 -27.72 -5.42
CA ASN A 299 29.33 -26.92 -6.59
C ASN A 299 30.47 -26.96 -7.63
N PRO A 300 30.20 -27.28 -8.91
CA PRO A 300 31.23 -27.46 -9.93
C PRO A 300 32.13 -26.24 -10.16
N ILE A 301 31.63 -25.03 -9.88
CA ILE A 301 32.34 -23.77 -10.10
C ILE A 301 32.86 -23.11 -8.82
N VAL A 302 32.77 -23.78 -7.65
CA VAL A 302 33.23 -23.23 -6.35
C VAL A 302 34.75 -23.02 -6.31
N ASN A 303 35.50 -23.83 -7.06
CA ASN A 303 36.95 -23.77 -7.17
C ASN A 303 37.44 -23.09 -8.46
N SER A 304 36.54 -22.40 -9.17
CA SER A 304 36.88 -21.55 -10.31
C SER A 304 37.77 -20.36 -9.90
N ILE A 305 38.21 -19.60 -10.90
CA ILE A 305 39.00 -18.37 -10.69
C ILE A 305 38.32 -17.44 -9.68
N ARG A 306 39.13 -16.80 -8.83
CA ARG A 306 38.66 -15.93 -7.74
C ARG A 306 37.70 -14.81 -8.19
N GLY A 307 37.85 -14.33 -9.42
CA GLY A 307 37.01 -13.29 -10.00
C GLY A 307 35.61 -13.75 -10.42
N LEU A 308 35.33 -15.06 -10.45
CA LEU A 308 34.01 -15.58 -10.80
C LEU A 308 33.03 -15.37 -9.62
N ARG A 309 32.08 -14.46 -9.79
CA ARG A 309 31.10 -14.05 -8.79
C ARG A 309 29.73 -14.62 -9.13
N PHE A 310 29.20 -15.48 -8.27
CA PHE A 310 27.93 -16.17 -8.52
C PHE A 310 27.15 -16.51 -7.24
N LEU A 311 27.66 -16.16 -6.05
CA LEU A 311 27.01 -16.47 -4.79
C LEU A 311 26.24 -15.27 -4.25
N LYS A 312 25.05 -15.53 -3.72
CA LYS A 312 24.42 -14.64 -2.75
C LYS A 312 24.93 -15.00 -1.37
N VAL A 313 25.18 -14.00 -0.54
CA VAL A 313 25.67 -14.19 0.83
C VAL A 313 24.70 -13.55 1.80
N ALA A 314 24.35 -14.30 2.84
CA ALA A 314 23.52 -13.85 3.94
C ALA A 314 24.24 -14.13 5.25
N GLY A 315 23.88 -13.39 6.30
CA GLY A 315 24.42 -13.61 7.63
C GLY A 315 23.42 -13.25 8.70
N ARG A 316 23.59 -13.87 9.88
CA ARG A 316 22.88 -13.48 11.11
C ARG A 316 23.81 -12.73 12.05
N LEU A 317 23.53 -11.46 12.34
CA LEU A 317 24.28 -10.68 13.35
C LEU A 317 24.23 -11.34 14.72
N LYS A 318 25.28 -11.21 15.52
CA LYS A 318 25.25 -11.57 16.95
C LYS A 318 24.28 -10.68 17.74
N PRO A 319 23.77 -11.13 18.90
CA PRO A 319 22.91 -10.29 19.73
C PRO A 319 23.64 -9.00 20.15
N GLY A 320 22.95 -7.86 20.10
CA GLY A 320 23.51 -6.56 20.52
C GLY A 320 24.45 -5.89 19.52
N VAL A 321 24.76 -6.52 18.38
CA VAL A 321 25.56 -5.91 17.32
C VAL A 321 24.68 -5.03 16.42
N SER A 322 25.09 -3.80 16.20
CA SER A 322 24.41 -2.87 15.30
C SER A 322 24.75 -3.14 13.83
N VAL A 323 23.82 -2.80 12.93
CA VAL A 323 24.06 -2.86 11.47
C VAL A 323 25.30 -2.06 11.09
N ARG A 324 25.47 -0.85 11.65
CA ARG A 324 26.62 0.02 11.39
C ARG A 324 27.96 -0.65 11.73
N GLN A 325 28.05 -1.33 12.87
CA GLN A 325 29.26 -2.07 13.24
C GLN A 325 29.61 -3.16 12.22
N SER A 326 28.61 -3.90 11.75
CA SER A 326 28.81 -4.93 10.72
C SER A 326 29.18 -4.36 9.36
N GLN A 327 28.62 -3.19 8.99
CA GLN A 327 28.97 -2.45 7.78
C GLN A 327 30.43 -1.96 7.82
N ASP A 328 30.86 -1.41 8.95
CA ASP A 328 32.24 -0.94 9.10
C ASP A 328 33.24 -2.13 9.07
N GLU A 329 32.86 -3.28 9.62
CA GLU A 329 33.68 -4.50 9.54
C GLU A 329 33.78 -5.04 8.11
N ILE A 330 32.66 -5.21 7.39
CA ILE A 330 32.70 -5.75 6.02
C ILE A 330 33.44 -4.82 5.06
N ARG A 331 33.32 -3.50 5.22
CA ARG A 331 34.04 -2.53 4.38
C ARG A 331 35.54 -2.63 4.59
N ARG A 332 36.00 -2.78 5.84
CA ARG A 332 37.42 -3.03 6.15
C ARG A 332 37.93 -4.34 5.54
N ILE A 333 37.13 -5.40 5.60
CA ILE A 333 37.47 -6.67 4.96
C ILE A 333 37.54 -6.50 3.44
N GLY A 334 36.56 -5.85 2.82
CA GLY A 334 36.53 -5.57 1.39
C GLY A 334 37.74 -4.78 0.89
N LEU A 335 38.14 -3.73 1.62
CA LEU A 335 39.35 -2.96 1.32
C LEU A 335 40.61 -3.84 1.36
N ARG A 336 40.75 -4.66 2.42
CA ARG A 336 41.87 -5.59 2.54
C ARG A 336 41.88 -6.65 1.44
N LEU A 337 40.71 -7.13 0.99
CA LEU A 337 40.62 -8.05 -0.14
C LEU A 337 41.00 -7.37 -1.45
N ALA A 338 40.67 -6.09 -1.64
CA ALA A 338 41.10 -5.32 -2.80
C ALA A 338 42.63 -5.11 -2.84
N GLU A 339 43.26 -4.96 -1.68
CA GLU A 339 44.74 -4.88 -1.55
C GLU A 339 45.42 -6.23 -1.77
N GLN A 340 44.88 -7.31 -1.19
CA GLN A 340 45.45 -8.66 -1.29
C GLN A 340 45.25 -9.29 -2.68
N TYR A 341 44.12 -8.99 -3.33
CA TYR A 341 43.73 -9.59 -4.59
C TYR A 341 43.32 -8.52 -5.63
N PRO A 342 44.24 -7.64 -6.02
CA PRO A 342 43.92 -6.49 -6.87
C PRO A 342 43.33 -6.88 -8.23
N ASN A 343 43.74 -8.03 -8.78
CA ASN A 343 43.25 -8.51 -10.08
C ASN A 343 41.75 -8.86 -10.08
N SER A 344 41.18 -9.28 -8.94
CA SER A 344 39.78 -9.72 -8.83
C SER A 344 38.89 -8.81 -7.98
N ASN A 345 39.48 -8.00 -7.11
CA ASN A 345 38.76 -7.25 -6.07
C ASN A 345 38.93 -5.73 -6.19
N ARG A 346 39.89 -5.23 -7.00
CA ARG A 346 39.99 -3.78 -7.24
C ARG A 346 38.72 -3.25 -7.90
N GLY A 347 38.20 -2.14 -7.38
CA GLY A 347 36.96 -1.53 -7.86
C GLY A 347 35.68 -2.22 -7.37
N PHE A 348 35.79 -3.19 -6.46
CA PHE A 348 34.64 -3.75 -5.74
C PHE A 348 34.56 -3.18 -4.33
N ALA A 349 33.34 -2.96 -3.86
CA ALA A 349 33.01 -2.57 -2.50
C ALA A 349 32.11 -3.64 -1.88
N CYS A 350 32.34 -3.93 -0.60
CA CYS A 350 31.47 -4.82 0.17
C CYS A 350 30.62 -4.01 1.13
N ASP A 351 29.34 -4.34 1.24
CA ASP A 351 28.43 -3.71 2.20
C ASP A 351 27.46 -4.73 2.79
N VAL A 352 26.79 -4.33 3.88
CA VAL A 352 25.78 -5.13 4.56
C VAL A 352 24.47 -4.34 4.60
N GLN A 353 23.35 -5.01 4.29
CA GLN A 353 22.03 -4.43 4.44
C GLN A 353 21.04 -5.42 5.08
N PRO A 354 20.06 -4.94 5.88
CA PRO A 354 18.98 -5.79 6.36
C PRO A 354 18.22 -6.46 5.22
N LEU A 355 17.84 -7.73 5.38
CA LEU A 355 17.07 -8.44 4.35
C LEU A 355 15.74 -7.77 4.02
N SER A 356 15.09 -7.14 5.00
CA SER A 356 13.86 -6.37 4.80
C SER A 356 14.04 -5.22 3.80
N THR A 357 15.16 -4.49 3.90
CA THR A 357 15.48 -3.38 2.99
C THR A 357 15.68 -3.85 1.56
N GLN A 358 16.29 -5.03 1.38
CA GLN A 358 16.54 -5.60 0.06
C GLN A 358 15.24 -6.00 -0.65
N VAL A 359 14.30 -6.63 0.08
CA VAL A 359 12.97 -6.96 -0.45
C VAL A 359 12.21 -5.69 -0.82
N MET A 360 12.09 -4.75 0.13
CA MET A 360 11.33 -3.52 -0.09
C MET A 360 11.91 -2.68 -1.22
N GLY A 361 13.24 -2.58 -1.32
CA GLY A 361 13.93 -1.78 -2.34
C GLY A 361 13.60 -2.22 -3.77
N ARG A 362 13.54 -3.53 -4.03
CA ARG A 362 13.26 -4.08 -5.37
C ARG A 362 11.82 -3.85 -5.82
N PHE A 363 10.86 -3.94 -4.91
CA PHE A 363 9.44 -3.79 -5.24
C PHE A 363 8.93 -2.35 -5.14
N ARG A 364 9.63 -1.45 -4.46
CA ARG A 364 9.16 -0.07 -4.20
C ARG A 364 8.74 0.69 -5.45
N VAL A 365 9.55 0.64 -6.52
CA VAL A 365 9.25 1.40 -7.76
C VAL A 365 8.05 0.80 -8.48
N ALA A 366 8.04 -0.52 -8.68
CA ALA A 366 6.91 -1.22 -9.29
C ALA A 366 5.61 -1.01 -8.49
N MET A 367 5.71 -1.00 -7.15
CA MET A 367 4.60 -0.75 -6.24
C MET A 367 4.06 0.68 -6.38
N LEU A 368 4.93 1.70 -6.44
CA LEU A 368 4.51 3.09 -6.63
C LEU A 368 3.82 3.29 -7.99
N LEU A 369 4.35 2.67 -9.04
CA LEU A 369 3.74 2.71 -10.38
C LEU A 369 2.36 2.05 -10.41
N LEU A 370 2.25 0.88 -9.78
CA LEU A 370 1.00 0.14 -9.70
C LEU A 370 -0.04 0.90 -8.87
N LEU A 371 0.34 1.44 -7.71
CA LEU A 371 -0.53 2.27 -6.89
C LEU A 371 -0.99 3.52 -7.65
N GLY A 372 -0.08 4.17 -8.39
CA GLY A 372 -0.42 5.30 -9.26
C GLY A 372 -1.46 4.90 -10.32
N THR A 373 -1.24 3.78 -10.98
CA THR A 373 -2.13 3.28 -12.05
C THR A 373 -3.52 2.97 -11.51
N VAL A 374 -3.61 2.23 -10.40
CA VAL A 374 -4.92 1.92 -9.80
C VAL A 374 -5.59 3.17 -9.23
N GLY A 375 -4.81 4.14 -8.72
CA GLY A 375 -5.30 5.45 -8.34
C GLY A 375 -5.94 6.21 -9.51
N PHE A 376 -5.31 6.22 -10.69
CA PHE A 376 -5.87 6.82 -11.90
C PHE A 376 -7.13 6.10 -12.39
N VAL A 377 -7.15 4.76 -12.32
CA VAL A 377 -8.35 3.97 -12.64
C VAL A 377 -9.51 4.34 -11.71
N LEU A 378 -9.23 4.51 -10.41
CA LEU A 378 -10.24 4.96 -9.45
C LEU A 378 -10.71 6.40 -9.73
N LEU A 379 -9.81 7.31 -10.14
CA LEU A 379 -10.20 8.68 -10.52
C LEU A 379 -11.06 8.69 -11.78
N MET A 380 -10.73 7.89 -12.79
CA MET A 380 -11.54 7.73 -14.00
C MET A 380 -12.91 7.13 -13.67
N ALA A 381 -12.95 6.15 -12.76
CA ALA A 381 -14.19 5.58 -12.25
C ALA A 381 -15.08 6.66 -11.60
N CYS A 382 -14.52 7.46 -10.71
CA CYS A 382 -15.22 8.56 -10.04
C CYS A 382 -15.70 9.61 -11.05
N ALA A 383 -14.89 9.98 -12.03
CA ALA A 383 -15.25 10.93 -13.08
C ALA A 383 -16.41 10.40 -13.95
N ASN A 384 -16.40 9.11 -14.30
CA ASN A 384 -17.48 8.48 -15.06
C ASN A 384 -18.79 8.46 -14.27
N VAL A 385 -18.74 8.14 -12.97
CA VAL A 385 -19.93 8.20 -12.10
C VAL A 385 -20.44 9.64 -11.98
N ALA A 386 -19.55 10.62 -11.83
CA ALA A 386 -19.93 12.04 -11.78
C ALA A 386 -20.59 12.51 -13.08
N ASN A 387 -20.05 12.13 -14.24
CA ASN A 387 -20.64 12.45 -15.55
C ASN A 387 -22.01 11.80 -15.73
N LEU A 388 -22.19 10.55 -15.28
CA LEU A 388 -23.49 9.88 -15.33
C LEU A 388 -24.53 10.47 -14.33
N LEU A 389 -24.10 11.24 -13.33
CA LEU A 389 -25.00 11.99 -12.44
C LEU A 389 -25.36 13.38 -13.00
N LEU A 390 -24.54 13.92 -13.90
CA LEU A 390 -24.75 15.20 -14.57
C LEU A 390 -25.53 15.08 -15.88
N ALA A 391 -25.44 13.93 -16.55
CA ALA A 391 -26.23 13.55 -17.73
C ALA A 391 -27.58 12.96 -17.32
#